data_AF-A0A950E6F3-F1
#
_entry.id   AF-A0A950E6F3-F1
#
_cell.length_a   1.000
_cell.length_b   1.000
_cell.length_c   1.000
_cell.angle_alpha   90.00
_cell.angle_beta   90.00
_cell.angle_gamma   90.00
#
_symmetry.space_group_name_H-M   'P 1'
#
loop_
_entity.id
_entity.type
_entity.pdbx_description
1 polymer ?
#
loop_
_entity_poly.entity_id
_entity_poly.type
_entity_poly.pdbx_seq_one_letter_code
_entity_poly.pdbx_strand_id
1 'polypeptide(L)'
;GLEVQFIDEGPWLLSELVDPDVAEPAQESLEKLGVNVRMGTRLLGFTGGSDGRVRAVSTSAGELECDVAVVCLHKLPNTALASSIGLSLGTTGAVVVDDHMRTSAPGVWAAGDVIEVPHGLSMLPISGLTGSHAYSQGRVAGANAAGENRTYDPVWIPWGFMSGDYTIGGFSIGETLAEAMGIPYVVAKGVGVSRARYFPGAVRTHVKLLAEPETLRLIGAQLHGGEGIKERCDFLAFVGKRGATLEDLAWMENIYSPPIGALYEPIQIAAQNGLAEQKARQREAVPA
;
A
#
# COMPACT_ATOMS: atom_id res chain seq x y z
N GLY A 1 18.53 14.03 19.54
CA GLY A 1 18.34 13.18 18.35
C GLY A 1 19.26 13.67 17.25
N LEU A 2 19.24 13.04 16.09
CA LEU A 2 19.86 13.56 14.86
C LEU A 2 18.93 14.63 14.26
N GLU A 3 19.49 15.62 13.57
CA GLU A 3 18.71 16.47 12.66
C GLU A 3 18.45 15.69 11.38
N VAL A 4 17.18 15.55 10.99
CA VAL A 4 16.79 14.72 9.84
C VAL A 4 16.12 15.60 8.80
N GLN A 5 16.69 15.61 7.59
CA GLN A 5 16.08 16.18 6.38
C GLN A 5 15.58 15.01 5.53
N PHE A 6 14.28 14.97 5.23
CA PHE A 6 13.68 14.01 4.32
C PHE A 6 13.34 14.74 3.01
N ILE A 7 13.89 14.29 1.89
CA ILE A 7 13.61 14.86 0.58
C ILE A 7 13.01 13.79 -0.33
N ASP A 8 12.05 14.17 -1.14
CA ASP A 8 11.44 13.31 -2.15
C ASP A 8 10.91 14.19 -3.31
N GLU A 9 11.01 13.71 -4.54
CA GLU A 9 10.59 14.47 -5.73
C GLU A 9 9.08 14.44 -5.96
N GLY A 10 8.37 13.50 -5.32
CA GLY A 10 6.93 13.36 -5.38
C GLY A 10 6.20 14.56 -4.78
N PRO A 11 4.94 14.80 -5.20
CA PRO A 11 4.13 15.92 -4.73
C PRO A 11 3.70 15.83 -3.26
N TRP A 12 3.63 14.63 -2.68
CA TRP A 12 3.37 14.38 -1.26
C TRP A 12 3.98 13.05 -0.81
N LEU A 13 4.06 12.81 0.50
CA LEU A 13 4.65 11.60 1.07
C LEU A 13 3.99 10.33 0.47
N LEU A 14 4.78 9.48 -0.18
CA LEU A 14 4.34 8.21 -0.76
C LEU A 14 3.25 8.35 -1.84
N SER A 15 3.37 9.37 -2.67
CA SER A 15 2.38 9.72 -3.72
C SER A 15 2.11 8.64 -4.76
N GLU A 16 2.98 7.64 -4.90
CA GLU A 16 2.76 6.50 -5.79
C GLU A 16 1.81 5.44 -5.20
N LEU A 17 1.59 5.46 -3.87
CA LEU A 17 0.86 4.43 -3.14
C LEU A 17 -0.34 4.97 -2.35
N VAL A 18 -0.20 6.18 -1.78
CA VAL A 18 -1.10 6.73 -0.77
C VAL A 18 -1.77 8.00 -1.30
N ASP A 19 -3.08 8.12 -1.09
CA ASP A 19 -3.79 9.34 -1.46
C ASP A 19 -3.40 10.50 -0.53
N PRO A 20 -3.43 11.75 -0.99
CA PRO A 20 -2.97 12.91 -0.20
C PRO A 20 -3.62 13.01 1.18
N ASP A 21 -4.93 12.73 1.28
CA ASP A 21 -5.70 12.83 2.53
C ASP A 21 -5.33 11.77 3.57
N VAL A 22 -4.70 10.67 3.15
CA VAL A 22 -4.18 9.62 4.04
C VAL A 22 -2.70 9.84 4.36
N ALA A 23 -1.95 10.44 3.43
CA ALA A 23 -0.53 10.75 3.60
C ALA A 23 -0.28 11.93 4.55
N GLU A 24 -1.13 12.95 4.53
CA GLU A 24 -0.97 14.18 5.33
C GLU A 24 -0.77 13.90 6.84
N PRO A 25 -1.60 13.09 7.52
CA PRO A 25 -1.38 12.73 8.93
C PRO A 25 -0.04 12.04 9.20
N ALA A 26 0.45 11.24 8.24
CA ALA A 26 1.74 10.57 8.36
C ALA A 26 2.90 11.57 8.28
N GLN A 27 2.82 12.53 7.36
CA GLN A 27 3.80 13.62 7.24
C GLN A 27 3.81 14.49 8.50
N GLU A 28 2.64 14.93 8.98
CA GLU A 28 2.54 15.70 10.21
C GLU A 28 3.19 14.97 11.40
N SER A 29 3.06 13.64 11.46
CA SER A 29 3.66 12.86 12.54
C SER A 29 5.19 12.84 12.47
N LEU A 30 5.80 12.88 11.28
CA LEU A 30 7.26 12.99 11.15
C LEU A 30 7.73 14.38 11.53
N GLU A 31 7.01 15.42 11.10
CA GLU A 31 7.31 16.81 11.42
C GLU A 31 7.21 17.08 12.93
N LYS A 32 6.23 16.49 13.62
CA LYS A 32 6.11 16.52 15.09
C LYS A 32 7.31 15.88 15.81
N LEU A 33 7.98 14.92 15.17
CA LEU A 33 9.23 14.33 15.65
C LEU A 33 10.48 15.15 15.30
N GLY A 34 10.33 16.27 14.60
CA GLY A 34 11.41 17.16 14.20
C GLY A 34 12.05 16.82 12.85
N VAL A 35 11.43 15.95 12.04
CA VAL A 35 11.89 15.68 10.67
C VAL A 35 11.49 16.86 9.78
N ASN A 36 12.45 17.40 9.03
CA ASN A 36 12.19 18.42 8.01
C ASN A 36 11.84 17.73 6.69
N VAL A 37 10.55 17.58 6.41
CA VAL A 37 10.03 16.92 5.20
C VAL A 37 9.95 17.93 4.06
N ARG A 38 10.58 17.62 2.93
CA ARG A 38 10.63 18.46 1.72
C ARG A 38 10.22 17.66 0.49
N MET A 39 8.92 17.71 0.21
CA MET A 39 8.34 17.14 -1.01
C MET A 39 8.66 18.02 -2.24
N GLY A 40 8.50 17.49 -3.44
CA GLY A 40 8.85 18.19 -4.69
C GLY A 40 10.33 18.55 -4.83
N THR A 41 11.21 17.93 -4.03
CA THR A 41 12.64 18.24 -3.96
C THR A 41 13.45 17.10 -4.57
N ARG A 42 13.96 17.32 -5.78
CA ARG A 42 14.71 16.31 -6.52
C ARG A 42 16.17 16.30 -6.09
N LEU A 43 16.71 15.12 -5.80
CA LEU A 43 18.15 14.89 -5.61
C LEU A 43 18.89 15.04 -6.94
N LEU A 44 19.94 15.87 -6.97
CA LEU A 44 20.79 16.11 -8.15
C LEU A 44 22.18 15.48 -8.01
N GLY A 45 22.67 15.32 -6.78
CA GLY A 45 23.96 14.69 -6.54
C GLY A 45 24.44 14.86 -5.10
N PHE A 46 25.66 14.38 -4.85
CA PHE A 46 26.33 14.45 -3.56
C PHE A 46 27.57 15.32 -3.65
N THR A 47 27.78 16.15 -2.64
CA THR A 47 28.98 16.96 -2.53
C THR A 47 29.90 16.38 -1.46
N GLY A 48 31.15 16.10 -1.84
CA GLY A 48 32.18 15.59 -0.93
C GLY A 48 32.94 16.71 -0.22
N GLY A 49 33.38 16.43 1.01
CA GLY A 49 34.41 17.18 1.73
C GLY A 49 35.82 16.83 1.26
N SER A 50 36.82 17.53 1.80
CA SER A 50 38.25 17.29 1.49
C SER A 50 38.75 15.92 1.94
N ASP A 51 38.05 15.26 2.87
CA ASP A 51 38.31 13.92 3.37
C ASP A 51 37.60 12.81 2.58
N GLY A 52 36.87 13.17 1.50
CA GLY A 52 36.11 12.26 0.66
C GLY A 52 34.77 11.82 1.24
N ARG A 53 34.35 12.33 2.41
CA ARG A 53 33.04 12.04 3.00
C ARG A 53 31.98 12.97 2.42
N VAL A 54 30.71 12.57 2.48
CA VAL A 54 29.61 13.48 2.14
C VAL A 54 29.63 14.67 3.10
N ARG A 55 29.46 15.88 2.55
CA ARG A 55 29.23 17.11 3.33
C ARG A 55 27.86 17.73 3.06
N ALA A 56 27.27 17.40 1.90
CA ALA A 56 25.98 17.91 1.50
C ALA A 56 25.36 17.09 0.37
N VAL A 57 24.06 17.26 0.18
CA VAL A 57 23.32 16.84 -1.02
C VAL A 57 22.93 18.06 -1.85
N SER A 58 23.13 17.99 -3.16
CA SER A 58 22.64 18.99 -4.10
C SER A 58 21.23 18.62 -4.52
N THR A 59 20.30 19.56 -4.42
CA THR A 59 18.89 19.35 -4.78
C THR A 59 18.38 20.44 -5.72
N SER A 60 17.19 20.25 -6.30
CA SER A 60 16.50 21.27 -7.09
C SER A 60 16.17 22.55 -6.31
N ALA A 61 16.18 22.50 -4.97
CA ALA A 61 15.88 23.63 -4.08
C ALA A 61 17.13 24.21 -3.40
N GLY A 62 18.33 23.77 -3.79
CA GLY A 62 19.60 24.20 -3.21
C GLY A 62 20.38 23.07 -2.54
N GLU A 63 21.46 23.42 -1.87
CA GLU A 63 22.34 22.48 -1.17
C GLU A 63 21.86 22.29 0.28
N LEU A 64 21.82 21.04 0.75
CA LEU A 64 21.50 20.69 2.12
C LEU A 64 22.72 20.02 2.75
N GLU A 65 23.31 20.65 3.76
CA GLU A 65 24.43 20.09 4.50
C GLU A 65 24.03 18.84 5.28
N CYS A 66 24.87 17.81 5.25
CA CYS A 66 24.65 16.58 5.99
C CYS A 66 25.95 15.81 6.22
N ASP A 67 26.02 15.10 7.36
CA ASP A 67 27.14 14.21 7.69
C ASP A 67 26.92 12.78 7.15
N VAL A 68 25.65 12.42 6.92
CA VAL A 68 25.20 11.11 6.45
C VAL A 68 24.05 11.30 5.49
N ALA A 69 24.11 10.61 4.35
CA ALA A 69 23.00 10.50 3.43
C ALA A 69 22.53 9.03 3.36
N VAL A 70 21.23 8.80 3.55
CA VAL A 70 20.60 7.49 3.37
C VAL A 70 19.78 7.55 2.08
N VAL A 71 20.13 6.69 1.11
CA VAL A 71 19.50 6.67 -0.20
C VAL A 71 18.42 5.60 -0.24
N CYS A 72 17.17 6.04 -0.24
CA CYS A 72 15.98 5.18 -0.28
C CYS A 72 15.25 5.37 -1.61
N LEU A 73 15.76 4.75 -2.67
CA LEU A 73 15.17 4.83 -4.02
C LEU A 73 14.39 3.56 -4.36
N HIS A 74 13.58 3.63 -5.42
CA HIS A 74 12.86 2.49 -5.96
C HIS A 74 13.77 1.30 -6.25
N LYS A 75 13.28 0.11 -5.90
CA LYS A 75 13.96 -1.15 -6.20
C LYS A 75 13.75 -1.47 -7.68
N LEU A 76 14.81 -1.88 -8.36
CA LEU A 76 14.73 -2.46 -9.71
C LEU A 76 15.00 -3.97 -9.63
N PRO A 77 14.28 -4.80 -10.41
CA PRO A 77 14.50 -6.23 -10.41
C PRO A 77 15.89 -6.53 -11.00
N ASN A 78 16.70 -7.34 -10.32
CA ASN A 78 18.04 -7.71 -10.77
C ASN A 78 17.98 -8.83 -11.81
N THR A 79 17.74 -8.48 -13.06
CA THR A 79 17.47 -9.43 -14.17
C THR A 79 18.63 -9.60 -15.15
N ALA A 80 19.83 -9.12 -14.82
CA ALA A 80 21.00 -9.24 -15.71
C ALA A 80 21.31 -10.70 -16.09
N LEU A 81 21.31 -11.61 -15.09
CA LEU A 81 21.52 -13.04 -15.33
C LEU A 81 20.38 -13.63 -16.17
N ALA A 82 19.13 -13.36 -15.78
CA ALA A 82 17.93 -13.85 -16.47
C ALA A 82 17.93 -13.45 -17.96
N SER A 83 18.24 -12.19 -18.25
CA SER A 83 18.37 -11.67 -19.61
C SER A 83 19.48 -12.38 -20.39
N SER A 84 20.66 -12.57 -19.77
CA SER A 84 21.82 -13.19 -20.44
C SER A 84 21.60 -14.64 -20.86
N ILE A 85 20.68 -15.35 -20.20
CA ILE A 85 20.31 -16.74 -20.52
C ILE A 85 19.00 -16.82 -21.33
N GLY A 86 18.44 -15.68 -21.74
CA GLY A 86 17.25 -15.61 -22.60
C GLY A 86 15.92 -15.85 -21.89
N LEU A 87 15.82 -15.65 -20.57
CA LEU A 87 14.53 -15.68 -19.89
C LEU A 87 13.66 -14.51 -20.34
N SER A 88 12.37 -14.80 -20.54
CA SER A 88 11.34 -13.78 -20.74
C SER A 88 11.29 -12.79 -19.59
N LEU A 89 11.43 -11.50 -19.92
CA LEU A 89 11.20 -10.39 -19.01
C LEU A 89 9.90 -9.68 -19.42
N GLY A 90 9.14 -9.24 -18.44
CA GLY A 90 7.86 -8.60 -18.66
C GLY A 90 7.93 -7.08 -18.71
N THR A 91 6.77 -6.44 -18.71
CA THR A 91 6.68 -4.97 -18.84
C THR A 91 7.24 -4.22 -17.64
N THR A 92 7.35 -4.89 -16.49
CA THR A 92 7.98 -4.32 -15.29
C THR A 92 9.52 -4.47 -15.29
N GLY A 93 10.08 -5.14 -16.30
CA GLY A 93 11.50 -5.51 -16.36
C GLY A 93 11.87 -6.72 -15.48
N ALA A 94 10.92 -7.28 -14.76
CA ALA A 94 11.09 -8.48 -13.94
C ALA A 94 10.91 -9.77 -14.77
N VAL A 95 11.34 -10.90 -14.21
CA VAL A 95 11.19 -12.23 -14.84
C VAL A 95 9.73 -12.62 -14.87
N VAL A 96 9.24 -13.00 -16.05
CA VAL A 96 7.89 -13.54 -16.22
C VAL A 96 7.85 -14.96 -15.66
N VAL A 97 6.85 -15.23 -14.82
CA VAL A 97 6.56 -16.57 -14.32
C VAL A 97 5.09 -16.95 -14.53
N ASP A 98 4.82 -18.25 -14.62
CA ASP A 98 3.44 -18.76 -14.53
C ASP A 98 2.94 -18.78 -13.07
N ASP A 99 1.69 -19.21 -12.86
CA ASP A 99 1.09 -19.36 -11.54
C ASP A 99 1.77 -20.44 -10.68
N HIS A 100 2.63 -21.28 -11.26
CA HIS A 100 3.47 -22.26 -10.56
C HIS A 100 4.88 -21.73 -10.29
N MET A 101 5.13 -20.44 -10.51
CA MET A 101 6.41 -19.76 -10.37
C MET A 101 7.50 -20.24 -11.35
N ARG A 102 7.11 -20.93 -12.44
CA ARG A 102 8.03 -21.41 -13.47
C ARG A 102 8.40 -20.27 -14.40
N THR A 103 9.68 -20.18 -14.75
CA THR A 103 10.15 -19.26 -15.79
C THR A 103 9.94 -19.88 -17.18
N SER A 104 10.33 -19.15 -18.23
CA SER A 104 10.36 -19.67 -19.61
C SER A 104 11.42 -20.77 -19.84
N ALA A 105 12.42 -20.92 -18.96
CA ALA A 105 13.38 -22.01 -19.04
C ALA A 105 12.87 -23.25 -18.29
N PRO A 106 12.89 -24.44 -18.93
CA PRO A 106 12.52 -25.69 -18.28
C PRO A 106 13.38 -25.97 -17.04
N GLY A 107 12.74 -26.36 -15.94
CA GLY A 107 13.44 -26.69 -14.69
C GLY A 107 13.96 -25.46 -13.92
N VAL A 108 13.55 -24.25 -14.28
CA VAL A 108 13.94 -23.01 -13.60
C VAL A 108 12.71 -22.29 -13.06
N TRP A 109 12.75 -21.96 -11.77
CA TRP A 109 11.73 -21.18 -11.06
C TRP A 109 12.32 -19.86 -10.56
N ALA A 110 11.47 -18.86 -10.36
CA ALA A 110 11.86 -17.58 -9.79
C ALA A 110 10.79 -17.09 -8.80
N ALA A 111 11.20 -16.34 -7.78
CA ALA A 111 10.33 -15.82 -6.72
C ALA A 111 10.92 -14.55 -6.10
N GLY A 112 10.07 -13.72 -5.48
CA GLY A 112 10.47 -12.49 -4.82
C GLY A 112 10.62 -11.30 -5.76
N ASP A 113 11.42 -10.32 -5.37
CA ASP A 113 11.57 -9.03 -6.07
C ASP A 113 12.03 -9.14 -7.53
N VAL A 114 12.53 -10.30 -7.96
CA VAL A 114 13.01 -10.55 -9.34
C VAL A 114 11.89 -10.91 -10.32
N ILE A 115 10.68 -11.23 -9.85
CA ILE A 115 9.54 -11.63 -10.69
C ILE A 115 8.46 -10.55 -10.76
N GLU A 116 7.61 -10.66 -11.79
CA GLU A 116 6.31 -10.00 -11.83
C GLU A 116 5.16 -10.98 -11.65
N VAL A 117 4.09 -10.52 -11.02
CA VAL A 117 2.84 -11.25 -10.83
C VAL A 117 1.65 -10.35 -11.15
N PRO A 118 0.49 -10.89 -11.56
CA PRO A 118 -0.67 -10.07 -11.83
C PRO A 118 -1.26 -9.43 -10.57
N HIS A 119 -1.62 -8.16 -10.66
CA HIS A 119 -2.45 -7.48 -9.67
C HIS A 119 -3.88 -8.04 -9.68
N GLY A 120 -4.45 -8.32 -8.51
CA GLY A 120 -5.70 -9.06 -8.37
C GLY A 120 -6.97 -8.33 -8.83
N LEU A 121 -6.90 -7.01 -9.01
CA LEU A 121 -8.00 -6.21 -9.56
C LEU A 121 -7.81 -5.93 -11.05
N SER A 122 -6.66 -5.37 -11.44
CA SER A 122 -6.41 -4.88 -12.79
C SER A 122 -5.79 -5.91 -13.73
N MET A 123 -5.30 -7.02 -13.19
CA MET A 123 -4.52 -8.05 -13.89
C MET A 123 -3.23 -7.55 -14.55
N LEU A 124 -2.87 -6.27 -14.34
CA LEU A 124 -1.59 -5.73 -14.81
C LEU A 124 -0.44 -6.37 -14.03
N PRO A 125 0.69 -6.65 -14.69
CA PRO A 125 1.88 -7.17 -14.01
C PRO A 125 2.44 -6.11 -13.06
N ILE A 126 2.78 -6.54 -11.85
CA ILE A 126 3.44 -5.74 -10.83
C ILE A 126 4.62 -6.51 -10.24
N SER A 127 5.62 -5.79 -9.75
CA SER A 127 6.84 -6.36 -9.16
C SER A 127 7.23 -5.63 -7.87
N GLY A 128 8.27 -6.12 -7.19
CA GLY A 128 8.85 -5.43 -6.01
C GLY A 128 8.00 -5.49 -4.73
N LEU A 129 7.13 -6.50 -4.60
CA LEU A 129 6.24 -6.70 -3.45
C LEU A 129 6.98 -6.89 -2.11
N THR A 130 6.23 -6.94 -1.00
CA THR A 130 6.80 -7.06 0.34
C THR A 130 7.33 -8.48 0.65
N GLY A 131 8.13 -8.61 1.71
CA GLY A 131 8.77 -9.88 2.08
C GLY A 131 7.80 -11.06 2.33
N SER A 132 6.55 -10.80 2.70
CA SER A 132 5.53 -11.85 2.85
C SER A 132 5.17 -12.50 1.50
N HIS A 133 5.14 -11.71 0.43
CA HIS A 133 4.93 -12.20 -0.94
C HIS A 133 6.15 -13.01 -1.40
N ALA A 134 7.37 -12.49 -1.22
CA ALA A 134 8.59 -13.21 -1.58
C ALA A 134 8.69 -14.57 -0.88
N TYR A 135 8.37 -14.63 0.42
CA TYR A 135 8.36 -15.88 1.19
C TYR A 135 7.32 -16.88 0.65
N SER A 136 6.10 -16.40 0.35
CA SER A 136 5.02 -17.25 -0.16
C SER A 136 5.31 -17.76 -1.58
N GLN A 137 5.83 -16.89 -2.46
CA GLN A 137 6.27 -17.25 -3.81
C GLN A 137 7.40 -18.29 -3.76
N GLY A 138 8.40 -18.09 -2.89
CA GLY A 138 9.49 -19.05 -2.69
C GLY A 138 9.01 -20.43 -2.26
N ARG A 139 7.98 -20.50 -1.40
CA ARG A 139 7.33 -21.76 -1.03
C ARG A 139 6.62 -22.45 -2.20
N VAL A 140 5.96 -21.68 -3.07
CA VAL A 140 5.31 -22.23 -4.27
C VAL A 140 6.37 -22.73 -5.27
N ALA A 141 7.37 -21.91 -5.56
CA ALA A 141 8.50 -22.26 -6.41
C ALA A 141 9.22 -23.52 -5.93
N GLY A 142 9.60 -23.57 -4.65
CA GLY A 142 10.29 -24.73 -4.06
C GLY A 142 9.45 -26.01 -4.08
N ALA A 143 8.16 -25.92 -3.76
CA ALA A 143 7.26 -27.07 -3.81
C ALA A 143 7.13 -27.61 -5.25
N ASN A 144 6.96 -26.74 -6.23
CA ASN A 144 6.82 -27.14 -7.63
C ASN A 144 8.14 -27.66 -8.23
N ALA A 145 9.28 -27.11 -7.81
CA ALA A 145 10.59 -27.66 -8.16
C ALA A 145 10.80 -29.07 -7.59
N ALA A 146 10.19 -29.39 -6.45
CA ALA A 146 10.19 -30.72 -5.83
C ALA A 146 9.12 -31.67 -6.40
N GLY A 147 8.34 -31.26 -7.42
CA GLY A 147 7.34 -32.09 -8.07
C GLY A 147 5.93 -32.00 -7.48
N GLU A 148 5.65 -31.03 -6.59
CA GLU A 148 4.28 -30.71 -6.19
C GLU A 148 3.55 -29.90 -7.27
N ASN A 149 2.26 -29.64 -7.04
CA ASN A 149 1.40 -28.84 -7.90
C ASN A 149 0.68 -27.75 -7.08
N ARG A 150 1.36 -26.61 -6.90
CA ARG A 150 0.86 -25.45 -6.14
C ARG A 150 0.81 -24.22 -7.02
N THR A 151 -0.21 -23.40 -6.82
CA THR A 151 -0.39 -22.12 -7.52
C THR A 151 -0.15 -20.93 -6.60
N TYR A 152 0.16 -19.78 -7.21
CA TYR A 152 0.22 -18.48 -6.59
C TYR A 152 -0.78 -17.54 -7.26
N ASP A 153 -1.76 -17.07 -6.49
CA ASP A 153 -2.85 -16.26 -7.00
C ASP A 153 -2.40 -14.82 -7.36
N PRO A 154 -3.15 -14.13 -8.24
CA PRO A 154 -3.09 -12.68 -8.35
C PRO A 154 -3.23 -11.98 -6.98
N VAL A 155 -2.48 -10.90 -6.81
CA VAL A 155 -2.23 -10.30 -5.48
C VAL A 155 -3.04 -9.03 -5.23
N TRP A 156 -3.53 -8.87 -4.00
CA TRP A 156 -4.33 -7.70 -3.57
C TRP A 156 -3.55 -6.74 -2.66
N ILE A 157 -2.27 -7.02 -2.43
CA ILE A 157 -1.26 -6.13 -1.82
C ILE A 157 -1.73 -5.45 -0.53
N PRO A 158 -1.97 -6.16 0.59
CA PRO A 158 -2.04 -5.49 1.89
C PRO A 158 -0.69 -4.84 2.21
N TRP A 159 -0.71 -3.60 2.66
CA TRP A 159 0.48 -2.84 3.01
C TRP A 159 0.24 -1.96 4.23
N GLY A 160 1.32 -1.58 4.91
CA GLY A 160 1.29 -0.65 6.02
C GLY A 160 2.66 -0.40 6.60
N PHE A 161 2.82 0.76 7.23
CA PHE A 161 4.06 1.19 7.87
C PHE A 161 3.75 2.24 8.94
N MET A 162 4.72 2.44 9.83
CA MET A 162 4.65 3.46 10.86
C MET A 162 5.28 4.75 10.37
N SER A 163 4.68 5.87 10.76
CA SER A 163 5.18 7.22 10.55
C SER A 163 5.08 7.96 11.88
N GLY A 164 6.18 7.93 12.65
CA GLY A 164 6.16 8.37 14.04
C GLY A 164 5.18 7.59 14.91
N ASP A 165 4.23 8.29 15.53
CA ASP A 165 3.18 7.69 16.36
C ASP A 165 1.95 7.23 15.55
N TYR A 166 1.94 7.51 14.24
CA TYR A 166 0.88 7.09 13.34
C TYR A 166 1.24 5.78 12.63
N THR A 167 0.22 4.96 12.37
CA THR A 167 0.29 3.86 11.42
C THR A 167 -0.64 4.18 10.26
N ILE A 168 -0.14 4.01 9.04
CA ILE A 168 -0.95 4.07 7.84
C ILE A 168 -0.85 2.76 7.08
N GLY A 169 -1.89 2.44 6.32
CA GLY A 169 -1.98 1.18 5.62
C GLY A 169 -3.11 1.17 4.61
N GLY A 170 -3.18 0.10 3.85
CA GLY A 170 -4.23 -0.10 2.88
C GLY A 170 -4.11 -1.44 2.20
N PHE A 171 -4.89 -1.61 1.14
CA PHE A 171 -4.70 -2.69 0.19
C PHE A 171 -5.12 -2.26 -1.20
N SER A 172 -4.58 -2.94 -2.22
CA SER A 172 -4.87 -2.69 -3.63
C SER A 172 -4.62 -1.23 -4.00
N ILE A 173 -5.65 -0.44 -4.30
CA ILE A 173 -5.54 0.90 -4.89
C ILE A 173 -6.22 1.99 -4.05
N GLY A 174 -5.72 3.22 -4.15
CA GLY A 174 -6.39 4.46 -3.72
C GLY A 174 -7.08 5.19 -4.87
N GLU A 175 -7.67 6.34 -4.57
CA GLU A 175 -8.34 7.22 -5.55
C GLU A 175 -7.37 7.65 -6.64
N THR A 176 -6.17 8.12 -6.28
CA THR A 176 -5.19 8.64 -7.25
C THR A 176 -4.80 7.59 -8.28
N LEU A 177 -4.59 6.34 -7.84
CA LEU A 177 -4.26 5.24 -8.73
C LEU A 177 -5.48 4.77 -9.54
N ALA A 178 -6.67 4.73 -8.93
CA ALA A 178 -7.90 4.38 -9.63
C ALA A 178 -8.19 5.35 -10.78
N GLU A 179 -8.06 6.66 -10.53
CA GLU A 179 -8.19 7.72 -11.55
C GLU A 179 -7.15 7.57 -12.67
N ALA A 180 -5.88 7.40 -12.31
CA ALA A 180 -4.79 7.22 -13.29
C ALA A 180 -5.00 5.99 -14.18
N MET A 181 -5.63 4.94 -13.65
CA MET A 181 -5.93 3.70 -14.38
C MET A 181 -7.29 3.72 -15.09
N GLY A 182 -8.10 4.76 -14.90
CA GLY A 182 -9.46 4.83 -15.42
C GLY A 182 -10.41 3.78 -14.83
N ILE A 183 -10.16 3.33 -13.59
CA ILE A 183 -11.04 2.40 -12.87
C ILE A 183 -12.17 3.19 -12.21
N PRO A 184 -13.45 2.97 -12.56
CA PRO A 184 -14.56 3.63 -11.89
C PRO A 184 -14.68 3.20 -10.43
N TYR A 185 -14.97 4.14 -9.54
CA TYR A 185 -15.13 3.84 -8.12
C TYR A 185 -16.13 4.77 -7.43
N VAL A 186 -16.61 4.32 -6.28
CA VAL A 186 -17.26 5.14 -5.27
C VAL A 186 -16.44 5.08 -3.99
N VAL A 187 -16.49 6.17 -3.22
CA VAL A 187 -15.73 6.30 -1.97
C VAL A 187 -16.68 6.19 -0.79
N ALA A 188 -16.24 5.49 0.26
CA ALA A 188 -16.91 5.43 1.53
C ALA A 188 -15.91 5.77 2.65
N LYS A 189 -16.15 6.86 3.39
CA LYS A 189 -15.25 7.33 4.46
C LYS A 189 -15.90 7.21 5.83
N GLY A 190 -15.11 6.85 6.83
CA GLY A 190 -15.57 6.71 8.21
C GLY A 190 -14.47 7.01 9.21
N VAL A 191 -14.87 7.50 10.38
CA VAL A 191 -13.97 7.73 11.51
C VAL A 191 -14.51 7.02 12.74
N GLY A 192 -13.79 6.00 13.16
CA GLY A 192 -14.08 5.23 14.38
C GLY A 192 -13.01 5.41 15.44
N VAL A 193 -13.05 4.55 16.45
CA VAL A 193 -12.05 4.46 17.52
C VAL A 193 -11.59 3.03 17.68
N SER A 194 -10.33 2.81 18.05
CA SER A 194 -9.72 1.47 18.14
C SER A 194 -10.33 0.59 19.25
N ARG A 195 -10.81 1.21 20.33
CA ARG A 195 -11.36 0.57 21.53
C ARG A 195 -12.49 1.40 22.13
N ALA A 196 -13.13 0.91 23.19
CA ALA A 196 -14.23 1.65 23.83
C ALA A 196 -13.77 3.03 24.34
N ARG A 197 -14.59 4.07 24.10
CA ARG A 197 -14.22 5.47 24.39
C ARG A 197 -13.90 5.76 25.86
N TYR A 198 -14.51 5.00 26.77
CA TYR A 198 -14.28 5.13 28.21
C TYR A 198 -13.03 4.36 28.68
N PHE A 199 -12.40 3.54 27.83
CA PHE A 199 -11.18 2.83 28.14
C PHE A 199 -9.94 3.64 27.71
N PRO A 200 -8.86 3.71 28.51
CA PRO A 200 -7.67 4.47 28.17
C PRO A 200 -7.01 4.04 26.85
N GLY A 201 -6.45 5.01 26.13
CA GLY A 201 -5.66 4.75 24.92
C GLY A 201 -6.46 4.55 23.63
N ALA A 202 -7.71 5.02 23.58
CA ALA A 202 -8.50 5.00 22.34
C ALA A 202 -7.91 5.92 21.28
N VAL A 203 -7.59 5.35 20.12
CA VAL A 203 -7.02 6.07 18.97
C VAL A 203 -8.09 6.22 17.89
N ARG A 204 -8.20 7.42 17.29
CA ARG A 204 -9.08 7.63 16.13
C ARG A 204 -8.53 6.85 14.95
N THR A 205 -9.41 6.12 14.28
CA THR A 205 -9.08 5.34 13.08
C THR A 205 -9.90 5.88 11.94
N HIS A 206 -9.23 6.36 10.90
CA HIS A 206 -9.83 6.86 9.68
C HIS A 206 -9.76 5.73 8.64
N VAL A 207 -10.90 5.47 8.01
CA VAL A 207 -11.04 4.44 7.00
C VAL A 207 -11.62 5.07 5.75
N LYS A 208 -10.97 4.79 4.63
CA LYS A 208 -11.38 5.17 3.29
C LYS A 208 -11.45 3.91 2.44
N LEU A 209 -12.66 3.53 2.03
CA LEU A 209 -12.91 2.38 1.19
C LEU A 209 -13.22 2.84 -0.23
N LEU A 210 -12.74 2.09 -1.21
CA LEU A 210 -13.11 2.22 -2.62
C LEU A 210 -13.91 0.99 -3.03
N ALA A 211 -15.03 1.21 -3.70
CA ALA A 211 -15.88 0.15 -4.22
C ALA A 211 -16.28 0.38 -5.68
N GLU A 212 -16.54 -0.69 -6.42
CA GLU A 212 -17.10 -0.62 -7.77
C GLU A 212 -18.51 0.01 -7.74
N PRO A 213 -18.84 0.97 -8.62
CA PRO A 213 -20.11 1.71 -8.51
C PRO A 213 -21.38 0.86 -8.63
N GLU A 214 -21.36 -0.19 -9.47
CA GLU A 214 -22.55 -0.98 -9.77
C GLU A 214 -22.80 -2.08 -8.72
N THR A 215 -21.74 -2.79 -8.34
CA THR A 215 -21.84 -3.97 -7.47
C THR A 215 -21.50 -3.66 -6.02
N LEU A 216 -20.91 -2.48 -5.75
CA LEU A 216 -20.35 -2.07 -4.47
C LEU A 216 -19.30 -3.03 -3.92
N ARG A 217 -18.70 -3.87 -4.79
CA ARG A 217 -17.57 -4.74 -4.42
C ARG A 217 -16.37 -3.90 -4.04
N LEU A 218 -15.73 -4.26 -2.94
CA LEU A 218 -14.56 -3.58 -2.42
C LEU A 218 -13.35 -3.82 -3.35
N ILE A 219 -12.75 -2.73 -3.84
CA ILE A 219 -11.63 -2.77 -4.79
C ILE A 219 -10.34 -2.17 -4.23
N GLY A 220 -10.42 -1.41 -3.14
CA GLY A 220 -9.26 -0.83 -2.46
C GLY A 220 -9.64 -0.19 -1.13
N ALA A 221 -8.65 0.06 -0.30
CA ALA A 221 -8.82 0.86 0.89
C ALA A 221 -7.52 1.50 1.34
N GLN A 222 -7.65 2.62 2.04
CA GLN A 222 -6.57 3.28 2.74
C GLN A 222 -7.05 3.71 4.13
N LEU A 223 -6.17 3.55 5.12
CA LEU A 223 -6.48 3.78 6.52
C LEU A 223 -5.31 4.51 7.18
N HIS A 224 -5.63 5.37 8.14
CA HIS A 224 -4.62 5.94 9.04
C HIS A 224 -5.16 6.05 10.46
N GLY A 225 -4.24 5.98 11.41
CA GLY A 225 -4.54 6.02 12.83
C GLY A 225 -3.35 5.46 13.60
N GLY A 226 -3.59 4.45 14.43
CA GLY A 226 -2.50 3.72 15.09
C GLY A 226 -2.89 2.27 15.28
N GLU A 227 -3.51 1.99 16.42
CA GLU A 227 -3.85 0.63 16.84
C GLU A 227 -4.77 -0.10 15.84
N GLY A 228 -4.30 -1.27 15.39
CA GLY A 228 -5.08 -2.21 14.61
C GLY A 228 -5.18 -1.90 13.10
N ILE A 229 -4.39 -0.97 12.58
CA ILE A 229 -4.38 -0.66 11.13
C ILE A 229 -3.93 -1.89 10.32
N LYS A 230 -2.85 -2.55 10.76
CA LYS A 230 -2.28 -3.73 10.09
C LYS A 230 -3.32 -4.86 9.93
N GLU A 231 -4.01 -5.21 11.01
CA GLU A 231 -5.01 -6.28 11.03
C GLU A 231 -6.22 -5.95 10.15
N ARG A 232 -6.64 -4.68 10.12
CA ARG A 232 -7.70 -4.20 9.24
C ARG A 232 -7.32 -4.27 7.77
N CYS A 233 -6.08 -3.91 7.43
CA CYS A 233 -5.59 -3.99 6.06
C CYS A 233 -5.52 -5.45 5.57
N ASP A 234 -5.02 -6.36 6.42
CA ASP A 234 -5.01 -7.80 6.12
C ASP A 234 -6.43 -8.34 5.90
N PHE A 235 -7.37 -7.97 6.78
CA PHE A 235 -8.78 -8.36 6.66
C PHE A 235 -9.41 -7.82 5.37
N LEU A 236 -9.24 -6.53 5.08
CA LEU A 236 -9.80 -5.88 3.89
C LEU A 236 -9.21 -6.44 2.59
N ALA A 237 -7.91 -6.75 2.56
CA ALA A 237 -7.29 -7.42 1.41
C ALA A 237 -7.88 -8.81 1.16
N PHE A 238 -8.12 -9.58 2.22
CA PHE A 238 -8.75 -10.89 2.10
C PHE A 238 -10.19 -10.78 1.62
N VAL A 239 -11.03 -9.94 2.24
CA VAL A 239 -12.44 -9.84 1.87
C VAL A 239 -12.64 -9.19 0.49
N GLY A 240 -11.81 -8.21 0.12
CA GLY A 240 -11.77 -7.63 -1.23
C GLY A 240 -11.46 -8.69 -2.29
N LYS A 241 -10.43 -9.53 -2.03
CA LYS A 241 -10.12 -10.70 -2.88
C LYS A 241 -11.29 -11.67 -3.03
N ARG A 242 -12.13 -11.80 -1.99
CA ARG A 242 -13.33 -12.65 -2.01
C ARG A 242 -14.57 -11.97 -2.60
N GLY A 243 -14.47 -10.70 -2.97
CA GLY A 243 -15.55 -9.94 -3.58
C GLY A 243 -16.59 -9.41 -2.60
N ALA A 244 -16.21 -9.21 -1.33
CA ALA A 244 -17.10 -8.58 -0.35
C ALA A 244 -17.52 -7.17 -0.81
N THR A 245 -18.74 -6.78 -0.46
CA THR A 245 -19.32 -5.48 -0.81
C THR A 245 -19.31 -4.50 0.36
N LEU A 246 -19.64 -3.23 0.10
CA LEU A 246 -19.93 -2.27 1.16
C LEU A 246 -21.10 -2.73 2.04
N GLU A 247 -22.11 -3.42 1.49
CA GLU A 247 -23.19 -4.03 2.26
C GLU A 247 -22.66 -5.08 3.25
N ASP A 248 -21.78 -5.97 2.82
CA ASP A 248 -21.19 -6.99 3.71
C ASP A 248 -20.43 -6.32 4.87
N LEU A 249 -19.67 -5.26 4.58
CA LEU A 249 -18.89 -4.52 5.57
C LEU A 249 -19.74 -3.66 6.50
N ALA A 250 -20.85 -3.09 6.03
CA ALA A 250 -21.75 -2.25 6.83
C ALA A 250 -22.46 -3.05 7.93
N TRP A 251 -22.59 -4.35 7.75
CA TRP A 251 -23.29 -5.26 8.66
C TRP A 251 -22.40 -6.40 9.17
N MET A 252 -21.07 -6.25 9.03
CA MET A 252 -20.12 -7.23 9.54
C MET A 252 -20.22 -7.37 11.06
N GLU A 253 -19.96 -8.58 11.54
CA GLU A 253 -19.80 -8.84 12.97
C GLU A 253 -18.37 -8.49 13.42
N ASN A 254 -18.23 -7.84 14.58
CA ASN A 254 -16.93 -7.56 15.18
C ASN A 254 -16.90 -7.95 16.65
N ILE A 255 -15.71 -8.26 17.15
CA ILE A 255 -15.50 -8.47 18.57
C ILE A 255 -15.68 -7.14 19.32
N TYR A 256 -16.41 -7.19 20.44
CA TYR A 256 -16.48 -6.10 21.40
C TYR A 256 -15.89 -6.55 22.73
N SER A 257 -14.80 -5.90 23.11
CA SER A 257 -14.24 -5.98 24.46
C SER A 257 -13.57 -4.64 24.74
N PRO A 258 -13.95 -3.92 25.82
CA PRO A 258 -13.59 -2.51 25.99
C PRO A 258 -12.11 -2.15 25.80
N PRO A 259 -11.13 -2.99 26.20
CA PRO A 259 -9.71 -2.71 26.01
C PRO A 259 -9.18 -2.85 24.57
N ILE A 260 -9.86 -3.64 23.72
CA ILE A 260 -9.32 -4.06 22.41
C ILE A 260 -10.28 -3.84 21.23
N GLY A 261 -11.53 -3.45 21.48
CA GLY A 261 -12.53 -3.29 20.41
C GLY A 261 -13.64 -2.30 20.80
N ALA A 262 -13.95 -1.40 19.87
CA ALA A 262 -15.09 -0.50 19.99
C ALA A 262 -16.40 -1.24 19.67
N LEU A 263 -17.53 -0.63 20.05
CA LEU A 263 -18.87 -1.18 19.75
C LEU A 263 -19.11 -1.26 18.24
N TYR A 264 -18.69 -0.23 17.51
CA TYR A 264 -18.77 -0.16 16.06
C TYR A 264 -17.35 -0.17 15.48
N GLU A 265 -17.13 -1.06 14.52
CA GLU A 265 -15.87 -1.14 13.78
C GLU A 265 -15.70 0.09 12.87
N PRO A 266 -14.55 0.80 12.85
CA PRO A 266 -14.26 1.87 11.89
C PRO A 266 -14.62 1.59 10.40
N ILE A 267 -14.35 0.40 9.90
CA ILE A 267 -14.73 -0.14 8.58
C ILE A 267 -16.24 -0.18 8.44
N GLN A 268 -16.95 -0.67 9.45
CA GLN A 268 -18.42 -0.71 9.46
C GLN A 268 -19.00 0.69 9.33
N ILE A 269 -18.46 1.66 10.08
CA ILE A 269 -18.88 3.06 10.02
C ILE A 269 -18.65 3.63 8.62
N ALA A 270 -17.47 3.39 8.04
CA ALA A 270 -17.15 3.85 6.69
C ALA A 270 -18.13 3.29 5.66
N ALA A 271 -18.37 1.98 5.68
CA ALA A 271 -19.29 1.32 4.77
C ALA A 271 -20.73 1.83 4.92
N GLN A 272 -21.25 1.98 6.14
CA GLN A 272 -22.58 2.53 6.40
C GLN A 272 -22.74 3.95 5.85
N ASN A 273 -21.74 4.81 6.05
CA ASN A 273 -21.73 6.16 5.48
C ASN A 273 -21.77 6.11 3.94
N GLY A 274 -20.93 5.27 3.33
CA GLY A 274 -20.90 5.09 1.87
C GLY A 274 -22.26 4.64 1.31
N LEU A 275 -22.93 3.68 1.95
CA LEU A 275 -24.26 3.23 1.53
C LEU A 275 -25.32 4.32 1.65
N ALA A 276 -25.24 5.16 2.70
CA ALA A 276 -26.15 6.29 2.86
C ALA A 276 -25.96 7.33 1.74
N GLU A 277 -24.71 7.63 1.38
CA GLU A 277 -24.39 8.54 0.28
C GLU A 277 -24.84 7.99 -1.08
N GLN A 278 -24.64 6.69 -1.36
CA GLN A 278 -25.11 6.07 -2.59
C GLN A 278 -26.63 6.13 -2.74
N LYS A 279 -27.36 5.86 -1.66
CA LYS A 279 -28.83 5.97 -1.64
C LYS A 279 -29.30 7.40 -1.87
N ALA A 280 -28.58 8.40 -1.33
CA ALA A 280 -28.89 9.81 -1.58
C ALA A 280 -28.72 10.17 -3.06
N ARG A 281 -27.57 9.80 -3.67
CA ARG A 281 -27.30 10.03 -5.09
C ARG A 281 -28.33 9.37 -6.01
N GLN A 282 -28.73 8.14 -5.70
CA GLN A 282 -29.76 7.43 -6.48
C GLN A 282 -31.12 8.12 -6.40
N ARG A 283 -31.50 8.68 -5.24
CA ARG A 283 -32.76 9.44 -5.10
C ARG A 283 -32.74 10.74 -5.89
N GLU A 284 -31.59 11.40 -5.98
CA GLU A 284 -31.42 12.64 -6.76
C GLU A 284 -31.38 12.38 -8.28
N ALA A 285 -30.97 11.19 -8.71
CA ALA A 285 -30.85 10.82 -10.12
C ALA A 285 -32.16 10.36 -10.78
N VAL A 286 -33.25 10.16 -10.03
CA VAL A 286 -34.57 9.83 -10.58
C VAL A 286 -35.29 11.12 -10.97
N PRO A 287 -35.54 11.40 -12.28
CA PRO A 287 -36.33 12.55 -12.68
C PRO A 287 -37.76 12.44 -12.15
N ALA A 288 -38.32 13.57 -11.71
CA ALA A 288 -39.72 13.68 -11.28
C ALA A 288 -40.73 13.30 -12.37
#